data_AF-A0A2E1XKX0-F1
#
_entry.id   AF-A0A2E1XKX0-F1
#
_cell.length_a   1.000
_cell.length_b   1.000
_cell.length_c   1.000
_cell.angle_alpha   90.00
_cell.angle_beta   90.00
_cell.angle_gamma   90.00
#
_symmetry.space_group_name_H-M   'P 1'
#
loop_
_entity.id
_entity.type
_entity.pdbx_description
1 polymer ?
#
loop_
_entity_poly.entity_id
_entity_poly.type
_entity_poly.pdbx_seq_one_letter_code
_entity_poly.pdbx_strand_id
1 'polypeptide(L)' 'MTAFFTVFVTIFLAELGDKTQLATLIYATDGDRPRWLVFFAASLALVASSALAVILGAAAERSLSILPL' A
#
# COMPACT_ATOMS: atom_id res chain seq x y z
N MET A 1 -3.63 -23.80 0.15
CA MET A 1 -3.12 -23.27 -1.14
C MET A 1 -4.15 -22.40 -1.86
N THR A 2 -5.43 -22.79 -1.90
CA THR A 2 -6.53 -22.01 -2.51
C THR A 2 -6.71 -20.62 -1.90
N ALA A 3 -6.74 -20.49 -0.57
CA ALA A 3 -6.94 -19.19 0.09
C ALA A 3 -5.85 -18.16 -0.24
N PHE A 4 -4.59 -18.57 -0.36
CA PHE A 4 -3.50 -17.68 -0.75
C PHE A 4 -3.73 -17.11 -2.16
N PHE A 5 -4.06 -17.97 -3.12
CA PHE A 5 -4.35 -17.55 -4.49
C PHE A 5 -5.58 -16.65 -4.58
N THR A 6 -6.64 -16.97 -3.84
CA THR A 6 -7.83 -16.13 -3.77
C THR A 6 -7.50 -14.74 -3.24
N VAL A 7 -6.84 -14.65 -2.08
CA VAL A 7 -6.46 -13.35 -1.49
C VAL A 7 -5.51 -12.58 -2.41
N PHE A 8 -4.50 -13.25 -2.98
CA PHE A 8 -3.57 -12.62 -3.91
C PHE A 8 -4.30 -12.04 -5.13
N VAL A 9 -5.12 -12.84 -5.83
CA VAL A 9 -5.83 -12.38 -7.03
C VAL A 9 -6.81 -11.26 -6.71
N THR A 10 -7.55 -11.37 -5.61
CA THR A 10 -8.50 -10.34 -5.19
C THR A 10 -7.80 -9.02 -4.88
N ILE A 11 -6.75 -9.04 -4.06
CA ILE A 11 -6.01 -7.82 -3.71
C ILE A 11 -5.29 -7.26 -4.94
N PHE A 12 -4.65 -8.11 -5.74
CA PHE A 12 -3.95 -7.70 -6.95
C PHE A 12 -4.89 -6.97 -7.93
N LEU A 13 -6.10 -7.51 -8.16
CA LEU A 13 -7.09 -6.85 -9.01
C LEU A 13 -7.65 -5.56 -8.38
N ALA A 14 -7.84 -5.53 -7.06
CA ALA A 14 -8.33 -4.34 -6.36
C ALA A 14 -7.33 -3.18 -6.37
N GLU A 15 -6.03 -3.49 -6.32
CA GLU A 15 -4.93 -2.53 -6.29
C GLU A 15 -4.39 -2.18 -7.70
N LEU A 16 -4.77 -2.93 -8.74
CA LEU A 16 -4.30 -2.71 -10.10
C LEU A 16 -4.78 -1.37 -10.64
N GLY A 17 -3.82 -0.48 -10.93
CA GLY A 17 -4.14 0.86 -11.46
C GLY A 17 -4.56 1.86 -10.39
N ASP A 18 -4.23 1.61 -9.12
CA ASP A 18 -4.37 2.64 -8.09
C ASP A 18 -3.60 3.92 -8.48
N LYS A 19 -4.11 5.06 -8.02
CA LYS A 19 -3.56 6.39 -8.28
C LYS A 19 -2.09 6.49 -7.89
N THR A 20 -1.66 5.77 -6.84
CA THR A 20 -0.25 5.75 -6.42
C THR A 20 0.65 5.05 -7.44
N GLN A 21 0.19 3.97 -8.08
CA GLN A 21 0.93 3.27 -9.13
C GLN A 21 1.05 4.13 -10.39
N LEU A 22 -0.04 4.80 -10.80
CA LEU A 22 -0.02 5.73 -11.94
C LEU A 22 0.91 6.93 -11.68
N ALA A 23 0.87 7.50 -10.48
CA ALA A 23 1.78 8.58 -10.09
C ALA A 23 3.24 8.12 -10.14
N THR A 24 3.54 6.93 -9.60
CA THR A 24 4.88 6.34 -9.62
C THR A 24 5.37 6.11 -11.05
N LEU A 25 4.49 5.61 -11.93
CA LEU A 25 4.79 5.42 -13.34
C LEU A 25 5.14 6.74 -14.02
N ILE A 26 4.31 7.78 -13.84
CA ILE A 26 4.55 9.11 -14.40
C ILE A 26 5.91 9.65 -13.93
N TYR A 27 6.19 9.58 -12.63
CA TYR A 27 7.47 10.00 -12.06
C TYR A 27 8.67 9.21 -12.59
N ALA A 28 8.51 7.91 -12.85
CA ALA A 28 9.56 7.05 -13.38
C ALA A 28 9.81 7.25 -14.88
N THR A 29 8.80 7.71 -15.62
CA THR A 29 8.90 8.06 -17.04
C THR A 29 9.38 9.49 -17.28
N ASP A 30 9.35 10.34 -16.24
CA ASP A 30 9.92 11.68 -16.29
C ASP A 30 11.45 11.61 -16.44
N GLY A 31 11.97 12.21 -17.52
CA GLY A 31 13.37 12.06 -17.96
C GLY A 31 14.40 12.68 -17.01
N ASP A 32 13.97 13.61 -16.16
CA ASP A 32 14.84 14.34 -15.23
C ASP A 32 15.13 13.56 -13.93
N ARG A 33 14.42 12.46 -13.66
CA ARG A 33 14.57 11.70 -12.41
C ARG A 33 15.19 10.32 -12.66
N PRO A 34 16.21 9.91 -11.87
CA PRO A 34 16.75 8.56 -11.96
C PRO A 34 15.70 7.55 -11.50
N ARG A 35 15.40 6.57 -12.36
CA ARG A 35 14.37 5.53 -12.13
C ARG A 35 14.53 4.81 -10.79
N TRP A 36 15.77 4.55 -10.38
CA TRP A 36 16.09 3.91 -9.10
C TRP A 36 15.65 4.73 -7.90
N LEU A 37 15.77 6.06 -7.96
CA LEU A 37 15.34 6.95 -6.88
C LEU A 37 13.82 6.94 -6.75
N VAL A 38 13.09 6.94 -7.87
CA VAL A 38 11.63 6.82 -7.88
C VAL A 38 11.20 5.47 -7.27
N PHE A 39 11.88 4.38 -7.63
CA PHE A 39 11.60 3.06 -7.06
C PHE A 39 11.77 3.03 -5.53
N PHE A 40 12.90 3.51 -5.01
CA PHE A 40 13.14 3.53 -3.56
C PHE A 40 12.20 4.48 -2.83
N ALA A 41 11.92 5.65 -3.40
CA ALA A 41 10.97 6.60 -2.82
C ALA A 41 9.56 6.02 -2.72
N ALA A 42 9.06 5.42 -3.81
CA ALA A 42 7.74 4.78 -3.83
C ALA A 42 7.67 3.57 -2.89
N SER A 43 8.70 2.73 -2.86
CA SER A 43 8.77 1.58 -1.95
C SER A 43 8.77 2.01 -0.48
N LEU A 44 9.55 3.03 -0.14
CA LEU A 44 9.60 3.56 1.23
C LEU A 44 8.26 4.19 1.63
N ALA A 45 7.64 4.94 0.73
CA ALA A 45 6.32 5.53 0.95
C ALA A 45 5.25 4.45 1.20
N LEU A 46 5.26 3.36 0.42
CA LEU A 46 4.36 2.23 0.61
C LEU A 46 4.56 1.59 1.99
N VAL A 47 5.80 1.25 2.34
CA VAL A 47 6.11 0.63 3.64
C VAL A 47 5.70 1.54 4.80
N ALA A 48 5.99 2.84 4.71
CA ALA A 48 5.63 3.82 5.74
C ALA A 48 4.11 3.95 5.89
N SER A 49 3.39 4.04 4.77
CA SER A 49 1.92 4.11 4.75
C SER A 49 1.29 2.85 5.35
N SER A 50 1.75 1.66 4.95
CA SER A 50 1.28 0.40 5.51
C SER A 50 1.57 0.28 7.01
N ALA A 51 2.76 0.70 7.46
CA ALA A 51 3.10 0.69 8.88
C ALA A 51 2.16 1.61 9.69
N LEU A 52 1.89 2.82 9.19
CA LEU A 52 0.93 3.74 9.81
C LEU A 52 -0.47 3.14 9.85
N ALA A 53 -0.93 2.54 8.75
CA ALA A 53 -2.24 1.90 8.69
C ALA A 53 -2.37 0.76 9.72
N VAL A 54 -1.33 -0.06 9.90
CA VAL A 54 -1.32 -1.12 10.91
C VAL A 54 -1.34 -0.56 12.33
N ILE A 55 -0.53 0.46 12.63
CA ILE A 55 -0.48 1.09 13.96
C ILE A 55 -1.85 1.70 14.30
N LEU A 56 -2.43 2.47 13.38
CA LEU A 56 -3.73 3.09 13.56
C LEU A 56 -4.85 2.04 13.64
N GLY A 57 -4.79 0.99 12.82
CA GLY A 57 -5.73 -0.13 12.86
C GLY A 57 -5.71 -0.84 14.21
N ALA A 58 -4.53 -1.13 14.75
CA ALA A 58 -4.37 -1.74 16.07
C ALA A 58 -4.85 -0.82 17.21
N ALA A 59 -4.60 0.49 17.11
CA ALA A 59 -5.12 1.46 18.07
C ALA A 59 -6.65 1.57 18.02
N ALA A 60 -7.23 1.52 16.81
CA ALA A 60 -8.67 1.53 16.60
C ALA A 60 -9.31 0.25 17.12
N GLU A 61 -8.75 -0.93 16.84
CA GLU A 61 -9.19 -2.22 17.40
C GLU A 61 -9.24 -2.16 18.93
N ARG A 62 -8.16 -1.70 19.56
CA ARG A 62 -8.10 -1.54 21.02
C ARG A 62 -9.22 -0.63 21.53
N SER A 63 -9.49 0.47 20.84
CA SER A 63 -10.53 1.43 21.23
C SER A 63 -11.95 0.89 21.02
N LEU A 64 -12.16 0.09 19.97
CA LEU A 64 -13.43 -0.56 19.68
C LEU A 64 -13.72 -1.72 20.63
N SER A 65 -12.69 -2.47 21.05
CA SER A 65 -12.84 -3.59 21.99
C SER A 65 -13.35 -3.18 23.38
N ILE A 66 -13.24 -1.89 23.72
CA ILE A 66 -13.73 -1.32 25.00
C ILE A 66 -15.21 -0.94 24.91
N LEU A 67 -15.75 -0.79 23.69
CA LEU A 67 -17.16 -0.50 23.49
C LEU A 67 -17.96 -1.82 23.61
N PRO A 68 -19.03 -1.86 24.42
CA PRO A 68 -19.94 -2.99 24.47
C PRO A 68 -20.89 -2.94 23.27
N LEU A 69 -20.34 -3.15 22.07
CA LEU A 69 -21.09 -3.31 20.82
C LEU A 69 -21.31 -4.79 20.50
#